data_AF-A0A1Y2N2Z0-F1
#
_entry.id   AF-A0A1Y2N2Z0-F1
#
_cell.length_a   1.000
_cell.length_b   1.000
_cell.length_c   1.000
_cell.angle_alpha   90.00
_cell.angle_beta   90.00
_cell.angle_gamma   90.00
#
_symmetry.space_group_name_H-M   'P 1'
#
loop_
_entity.id
_entity.type
_entity.pdbx_description
1 polymer ?
#
loop_
_entity_poly.entity_id
_entity_poly.type
_entity_poly.pdbx_seq_one_letter_code
_entity_poly.pdbx_strand_id
1 'polypeptide(L)'
;MKCIRSKRVVGAVIGAALVVASSVALAAPALAQPAPAVNTAANAKSECNTATETAVVPVYVLNRDTAPIDVRATTRFGDHKISKIAPGKAFYHRFETGKGAVPAGTVSIAAYKWENGKGHYATSTVSYAAASCVVNPRLETSVTDTDRDGRINSATVRNVGAHPVDARISGPAGSTAQRLAPGASFTVTDPADLSPVAVFTAYKVVDGTPYFTSVTKRP
;
A
#
# COMPACT_ATOMS: atom_id res chain seq x y z
N MET A 1 69.08 4.13 -55.85
CA MET A 1 69.78 4.97 -54.83
C MET A 1 68.88 5.10 -53.60
N LYS A 2 69.47 5.17 -52.38
CA LYS A 2 68.92 5.63 -51.06
C LYS A 2 67.38 5.52 -50.83
N CYS A 3 66.85 4.62 -49.99
CA CYS A 3 66.91 4.53 -48.51
C CYS A 3 66.38 5.74 -47.71
N ILE A 4 65.33 5.49 -46.90
CA ILE A 4 64.89 6.13 -45.62
C ILE A 4 63.66 5.28 -45.16
N ARG A 5 63.71 4.38 -44.14
CA ARG A 5 63.56 4.57 -42.66
C ARG A 5 62.42 5.53 -42.27
N SER A 6 61.57 5.36 -41.26
CA SER A 6 61.38 4.39 -40.15
C SER A 6 59.88 4.52 -39.73
N LYS A 7 59.25 3.80 -38.78
CA LYS A 7 59.66 3.01 -37.61
C LYS A 7 58.81 1.72 -37.50
N ARG A 8 59.06 0.91 -36.46
CA ARG A 8 58.11 -0.08 -35.90
C ARG A 8 57.52 0.46 -34.58
N VAL A 9 56.30 0.06 -34.23
CA VAL A 9 55.80 0.10 -32.84
C VAL A 9 55.60 -1.36 -32.41
N VAL A 10 56.17 -1.73 -31.26
CA VAL A 10 56.05 -3.07 -30.67
C VAL A 10 55.11 -2.95 -29.48
N GLY A 11 53.93 -3.56 -29.58
CA GLY A 11 53.01 -3.72 -28.45
C GLY A 11 53.35 -4.97 -27.66
N ALA A 12 53.71 -4.82 -26.38
CA ALA A 12 53.92 -5.95 -25.48
C ALA A 12 52.59 -6.44 -24.91
N VAL A 13 52.28 -7.73 -25.08
CA VAL A 13 51.13 -8.37 -24.45
C VAL A 13 51.56 -8.94 -23.10
N ILE A 14 51.06 -8.36 -22.01
CA ILE A 14 51.31 -8.86 -20.65
C ILE A 14 50.24 -9.90 -20.32
N GLY A 15 50.61 -11.17 -20.31
CA GLY A 15 49.75 -12.25 -19.81
C GLY A 15 49.76 -12.30 -18.28
N ALA A 16 48.63 -12.00 -17.65
CA ALA A 16 48.48 -12.15 -16.20
C ALA A 16 48.13 -13.61 -15.85
N ALA A 17 48.97 -14.25 -15.03
CA ALA A 17 48.71 -15.60 -14.53
C ALA A 17 47.69 -15.54 -13.37
N LEU A 18 46.63 -16.34 -13.46
CA LEU A 18 45.57 -16.42 -12.44
C LEU A 18 45.94 -17.47 -11.38
N VAL A 19 46.24 -17.03 -10.15
CA VAL A 19 46.46 -17.93 -9.01
C VAL A 19 45.13 -18.17 -8.29
N VAL A 20 44.63 -19.40 -8.31
CA VAL A 20 43.41 -19.79 -7.61
C VAL A 20 43.76 -20.20 -6.17
N ALA A 21 43.46 -19.34 -5.20
CA ALA A 21 43.61 -19.65 -3.78
C ALA A 21 42.27 -20.11 -3.19
N SER A 22 42.16 -21.39 -2.83
CA SER A 22 40.98 -21.95 -2.16
C SER A 22 41.05 -21.69 -0.64
N SER A 23 40.38 -20.64 -0.18
CA SER A 23 40.24 -20.33 1.25
C SER A 23 39.12 -21.14 1.90
N VAL A 24 39.47 -22.10 2.76
CA VAL A 24 38.51 -22.80 3.63
C VAL A 24 38.17 -21.90 4.82
N ALA A 25 36.98 -21.30 4.80
CA ALA A 25 36.49 -20.50 5.91
C ALA A 25 35.95 -21.39 7.04
N LEU A 26 36.61 -21.43 8.20
CA LEU A 26 36.02 -21.98 9.41
C LEU A 26 34.89 -21.06 9.89
N ALA A 27 33.67 -21.59 9.96
CA ALA A 27 32.55 -20.88 10.54
C ALA A 27 32.72 -20.76 12.07
N ALA A 28 32.88 -19.53 12.57
CA ALA A 28 32.89 -19.28 14.01
C ALA A 28 31.50 -19.54 14.62
N PRO A 29 31.42 -20.10 15.84
CA PRO A 29 30.13 -20.31 16.50
C PRO A 29 29.46 -18.96 16.81
N ALA A 30 28.21 -18.80 16.39
CA ALA A 30 27.42 -17.63 16.73
C ALA A 30 27.13 -17.64 18.24
N LEU A 31 27.69 -16.66 18.96
CA LEU A 31 27.38 -16.45 20.37
C LEU A 31 25.88 -16.18 20.52
N ALA A 32 25.22 -16.93 21.40
CA ALA A 32 23.81 -16.73 21.69
C ALA A 32 23.58 -15.30 22.21
N GLN A 33 22.73 -14.54 21.52
CA GLN A 33 22.40 -13.19 21.97
C GLN A 33 21.70 -13.24 23.33
N PRO A 34 22.00 -12.30 24.27
CA PRO A 34 21.33 -12.25 25.56
C PRO A 34 19.81 -12.15 25.37
N ALA A 35 19.05 -12.89 26.18
CA ALA A 35 17.59 -12.79 26.17
C ALA A 35 17.16 -11.33 26.45
N PRO A 36 16.13 -10.81 25.74
CA PRO A 36 15.70 -9.44 25.91
C PRO A 36 15.18 -9.20 27.35
N ALA A 37 15.51 -8.04 27.91
CA ALA A 37 15.17 -7.71 29.30
C ALA A 37 13.65 -7.58 29.58
N VAL A 38 12.83 -7.54 28.52
CA VAL A 38 11.37 -7.62 28.56
C VAL A 38 10.91 -8.56 27.44
N ASN A 39 10.21 -9.65 27.76
CA ASN A 39 9.82 -10.64 26.77
C ASN A 39 8.52 -10.24 26.06
N THR A 40 8.62 -9.80 24.81
CA THR A 40 7.47 -9.41 23.98
C THR A 40 7.50 -10.09 22.62
N ALA A 41 6.31 -10.33 22.05
CA ALA A 41 6.18 -10.71 20.66
C ALA A 41 5.29 -9.69 19.95
N ALA A 42 5.85 -8.99 18.96
CA ALA A 42 5.18 -7.96 18.21
C ALA A 42 4.96 -8.37 16.75
N ASN A 43 3.93 -7.83 16.11
CA ASN A 43 3.71 -7.93 14.67
C ASN A 43 3.06 -6.64 14.16
N ALA A 44 3.37 -6.25 12.93
CA ALA A 44 2.72 -5.16 12.23
C ALA A 44 2.47 -5.56 10.78
N LYS A 45 1.33 -5.13 10.23
CA LYS A 45 1.02 -5.27 8.81
C LYS A 45 0.32 -4.03 8.31
N SER A 46 0.45 -3.75 7.02
CA SER A 46 -0.40 -2.80 6.31
C SER A 46 -1.71 -3.47 5.91
N GLU A 47 -2.84 -2.85 6.21
CA GLU A 47 -4.18 -3.26 5.76
C GLU A 47 -4.84 -2.11 4.99
N CYS A 48 -5.84 -2.43 4.17
CA CYS A 48 -6.63 -1.44 3.45
C CYS A 48 -8.03 -1.31 4.06
N ASN A 49 -8.41 -0.09 4.42
CA ASN A 49 -9.78 0.23 4.76
C ASN A 49 -10.54 0.51 3.45
N THR A 50 -11.35 -0.45 3.00
CA THR A 50 -12.09 -0.37 1.72
C THR A 50 -13.24 0.64 1.72
N ALA A 51 -13.66 1.13 2.89
CA ALA A 51 -14.68 2.16 3.02
C ALA A 51 -14.13 3.58 2.82
N THR A 52 -12.86 3.81 3.19
CA THR A 52 -12.17 5.11 3.06
C THR A 52 -11.09 5.11 1.97
N GLU A 53 -10.79 3.95 1.38
CA GLU A 53 -9.66 3.69 0.46
C GLU A 53 -8.28 4.06 1.05
N THR A 54 -8.19 4.21 2.37
CA THR A 54 -6.93 4.51 3.08
C THR A 54 -6.22 3.25 3.55
N ALA A 55 -4.89 3.32 3.58
CA ALA A 55 -4.08 2.34 4.28
C ALA A 55 -4.13 2.57 5.80
N VAL A 56 -4.08 1.49 6.56
CA VAL A 56 -3.92 1.49 8.02
C VAL A 56 -2.78 0.55 8.40
N VAL A 57 -2.05 0.87 9.48
CA VAL A 57 -1.00 -0.01 10.01
C VAL A 57 -1.41 -0.49 11.40
N PRO A 58 -2.15 -1.60 11.51
CA PRO A 58 -2.33 -2.30 12.78
C PRO A 58 -1.02 -2.84 13.34
N VAL A 59 -0.91 -2.73 14.66
CA VAL A 59 0.17 -3.25 15.49
C VAL A 59 -0.43 -4.12 16.58
N TYR A 60 0.14 -5.31 16.74
CA TYR A 60 -0.17 -6.26 17.79
C TYR A 60 1.08 -6.47 18.63
N VAL A 61 0.96 -6.40 19.97
CA VAL A 61 2.06 -6.79 20.87
C VAL A 61 1.51 -7.64 22.01
N LEU A 62 2.03 -8.87 22.10
CA LEU A 62 1.76 -9.84 23.16
C LEU A 62 2.81 -9.71 24.26
N ASN A 63 2.36 -9.57 25.51
CA ASN A 63 3.19 -9.75 26.69
C ASN A 63 3.48 -11.25 26.89
N ARG A 64 4.76 -11.64 26.76
CA ARG A 64 5.27 -12.99 27.05
C ARG A 64 6.11 -13.03 28.33
N ASP A 65 6.15 -11.94 29.07
CA ASP A 65 6.81 -11.81 30.35
C ASP A 65 5.89 -12.29 31.49
N THR A 66 6.45 -12.50 32.68
CA THR A 66 5.71 -12.94 33.87
C THR A 66 5.12 -11.78 34.67
N ALA A 67 5.54 -10.55 34.39
CA ALA A 67 5.01 -9.32 34.99
C ALA A 67 4.17 -8.50 33.99
N PRO A 68 3.28 -7.61 34.45
CA PRO A 68 2.63 -6.62 33.58
C PRO A 68 3.67 -5.70 32.93
N ILE A 69 3.44 -5.33 31.67
CA ILE A 69 4.35 -4.46 30.91
C ILE A 69 3.65 -3.18 30.44
N ASP A 70 4.42 -2.12 30.29
CA ASP A 70 4.03 -0.90 29.57
C ASP A 70 4.69 -0.92 28.19
N VAL A 71 3.98 -0.50 27.14
CA VAL A 71 4.50 -0.49 25.77
C VAL A 71 4.19 0.83 25.08
N ARG A 72 5.22 1.40 24.42
CA ARG A 72 5.08 2.46 23.42
C ARG A 72 5.37 1.88 22.04
N ALA A 73 4.38 1.93 21.16
CA ALA A 73 4.57 1.70 19.73
C ALA A 73 4.72 3.04 19.01
N THR A 74 5.72 3.17 18.14
CA THR A 74 6.00 4.41 17.41
C THR A 74 6.14 4.10 15.92
N THR A 75 5.43 4.88 15.09
CA THR A 75 5.51 4.86 13.63
C THR A 75 5.71 6.28 13.10
N ARG A 76 5.96 6.43 11.80
CA ARG A 76 5.93 7.75 11.13
C ARG A 76 4.53 8.41 11.11
N PHE A 77 3.48 7.68 11.47
CA PHE A 77 2.09 8.15 11.49
C PHE A 77 1.64 8.59 12.88
N GLY A 78 2.47 8.39 13.90
CA GLY A 78 2.18 8.72 15.30
C GLY A 78 2.75 7.69 16.28
N ASP A 79 2.59 7.96 17.57
CA ASP A 79 2.91 7.03 18.64
C ASP A 79 1.69 6.72 19.51
N HIS A 80 1.67 5.50 20.05
CA HIS A 80 0.64 5.02 20.97
C HIS A 80 1.30 4.40 22.19
N LYS A 81 0.77 4.73 23.38
CA LYS A 81 1.23 4.21 24.66
C LYS A 81 0.08 3.46 25.33
N ILE A 82 0.39 2.28 25.83
CA ILE A 82 -0.51 1.46 26.64
C ILE A 82 0.26 0.97 27.87
N SER A 83 -0.43 0.92 29.00
CA SER A 83 0.17 0.54 30.28
C SER A 83 -0.49 -0.71 30.87
N LYS A 84 0.27 -1.42 31.70
CA LYS A 84 -0.20 -2.57 32.50
C LYS A 84 -0.83 -3.70 31.65
N ILE A 85 -0.24 -4.03 30.50
CA ILE A 85 -0.61 -5.22 29.74
C ILE A 85 -0.26 -6.44 30.60
N ALA A 86 -1.26 -7.15 31.12
CA ALA A 86 -1.05 -8.33 31.96
C ALA A 86 -0.32 -9.47 31.21
N PRO A 87 0.38 -10.37 31.93
CA PRO A 87 1.01 -11.56 31.36
C PRO A 87 0.06 -12.37 30.45
N GLY A 88 0.55 -12.79 29.29
CA GLY A 88 -0.25 -13.54 28.30
C GLY A 88 -1.38 -12.74 27.64
N LYS A 89 -1.52 -11.44 27.92
CA LYS A 89 -2.43 -10.53 27.20
C LYS A 89 -1.68 -9.74 26.13
N ALA A 90 -2.42 -9.27 25.15
CA ALA A 90 -1.89 -8.46 24.07
C ALA A 90 -2.67 -7.14 23.96
N PHE A 91 -2.02 -6.10 23.45
CA PHE A 91 -2.71 -4.93 22.94
C PHE A 91 -2.77 -4.96 21.41
N TYR A 92 -3.77 -4.29 20.86
CA TYR A 92 -3.91 -4.03 19.43
C TYR A 92 -4.20 -2.54 19.24
N HIS A 93 -3.52 -1.91 18.30
CA HIS A 93 -3.76 -0.52 17.92
C HIS A 93 -3.67 -0.36 16.40
N ARG A 94 -4.52 0.49 15.82
CA ARG A 94 -4.50 0.83 14.40
C ARG A 94 -3.97 2.25 14.23
N PHE A 95 -2.81 2.37 13.60
CA PHE A 95 -2.32 3.67 13.12
C PHE A 95 -3.01 4.00 11.80
N GLU A 96 -3.94 4.95 11.85
CA GLU A 96 -4.54 5.55 10.66
C GLU A 96 -3.48 6.35 9.90
N THR A 97 -3.27 6.04 8.62
CA THR A 97 -2.18 6.67 7.83
C THR A 97 -2.64 7.93 7.11
N GLY A 98 -3.96 8.07 6.89
CA GLY A 98 -4.57 9.13 6.10
C GLY A 98 -4.25 9.10 4.60
N LYS A 99 -3.52 8.08 4.12
CA LYS A 99 -3.02 8.01 2.73
C LYS A 99 -3.64 6.86 1.95
N GLY A 100 -3.77 7.05 0.65
CA GLY A 100 -4.24 6.01 -0.26
C GLY A 100 -3.20 4.90 -0.48
N ALA A 101 -1.91 5.24 -0.35
CA ALA A 101 -0.81 4.28 -0.38
C ALA A 101 0.23 4.58 0.70
N VAL A 102 0.90 3.52 1.17
CA VAL A 102 2.01 3.60 2.11
C VAL A 102 3.17 2.71 1.62
N PRO A 103 4.40 3.24 1.51
CA PRO A 103 5.56 2.40 1.27
C PRO A 103 5.88 1.59 2.52
N ALA A 104 6.66 0.51 2.37
CA ALA A 104 7.12 -0.32 3.47
C ALA A 104 7.83 0.51 4.55
N GLY A 105 7.81 0.02 5.78
CA GLY A 105 8.40 0.72 6.91
C GLY A 105 8.45 -0.15 8.15
N THR A 106 8.67 0.50 9.29
CA THR A 106 8.84 -0.16 10.58
C THR A 106 8.00 0.48 11.68
N VAL A 107 7.73 -0.31 12.71
CA VAL A 107 7.19 0.10 13.99
C VAL A 107 8.26 -0.16 15.04
N SER A 108 8.65 0.86 15.79
CA SER A 108 9.50 0.71 16.96
C SER A 108 8.64 0.40 18.17
N ILE A 109 8.97 -0.68 18.89
CA ILE A 109 8.28 -1.13 20.09
C ILE A 109 9.25 -0.95 21.26
N ALA A 110 8.93 -0.03 22.16
CA ALA A 110 9.64 0.23 23.40
C ALA A 110 8.83 -0.36 24.56
N ALA A 111 9.31 -1.44 25.16
CA ALA A 111 8.64 -2.18 26.22
C ALA A 111 9.36 -1.99 27.55
N TYR A 112 8.59 -1.81 28.62
CA TYR A 112 9.07 -1.57 29.98
C TYR A 112 8.37 -2.54 30.95
N LYS A 113 9.11 -3.03 31.95
CA LYS A 113 8.51 -3.68 33.13
C LYS A 113 9.18 -3.22 34.41
N TRP A 114 8.47 -3.39 35.53
CA TRP A 114 8.98 -3.16 36.86
C TRP A 114 8.93 -4.47 37.64
N GLU A 115 10.08 -4.91 38.15
CA GLU A 115 10.23 -6.19 38.85
C GLU A 115 11.18 -5.98 40.04
N ASN A 116 10.74 -6.35 41.24
CA ASN A 116 11.52 -6.21 42.49
C ASN A 116 12.15 -4.82 42.70
N GLY A 117 11.40 -3.75 42.39
CA GLY A 117 11.86 -2.36 42.51
C GLY A 117 12.82 -1.90 41.40
N LYS A 118 13.15 -2.75 40.42
CA LYS A 118 14.02 -2.43 39.29
C LYS A 118 13.21 -2.25 38.01
N GLY A 119 13.52 -1.20 37.25
CA GLY A 119 13.00 -0.99 35.90
C GLY A 119 13.81 -1.80 34.88
N HIS A 120 13.10 -2.48 33.98
CA HIS A 120 13.66 -3.19 32.83
C HIS A 120 13.11 -2.59 31.54
N TYR A 121 13.95 -2.57 30.50
CA TYR A 121 13.65 -1.93 29.23
C TYR A 121 14.17 -2.77 28.07
N ALA A 122 13.36 -2.92 27.03
CA ALA A 122 13.77 -3.52 25.77
C ALA A 122 13.15 -2.78 24.58
N THR A 123 13.91 -2.65 23.50
CA THR A 123 13.39 -2.22 22.20
C THR A 123 13.35 -3.39 21.24
N SER A 124 12.33 -3.42 20.39
CA SER A 124 12.31 -4.25 19.19
C SER A 124 11.73 -3.44 18.03
N THR A 125 11.95 -3.92 16.81
CA THR A 125 11.44 -3.29 15.60
C THR A 125 10.75 -4.35 14.76
N VAL A 126 9.53 -4.07 14.31
CA VAL A 126 8.79 -4.94 13.38
C VAL A 126 8.52 -4.20 12.07
N SER A 127 8.74 -4.87 10.95
CA SER A 127 8.48 -4.33 9.62
C SER A 127 7.02 -4.52 9.21
N TYR A 128 6.51 -3.59 8.40
CA TYR A 128 5.27 -3.74 7.65
C TYR A 128 5.56 -3.51 6.15
N ALA A 129 4.85 -4.26 5.30
CA ALA A 129 4.99 -4.17 3.84
C ALA A 129 4.44 -2.86 3.27
N ALA A 130 4.73 -2.58 2.00
CA ALA A 130 4.03 -1.53 1.27
C ALA A 130 2.59 -1.96 0.96
N ALA A 131 1.66 -1.02 0.92
CA ALA A 131 0.29 -1.24 0.46
C ALA A 131 -0.23 -0.07 -0.37
N SER A 132 -1.04 -0.38 -1.39
CA SER A 132 -1.85 0.58 -2.13
C SER A 132 -3.31 0.19 -1.96
N CYS A 133 -4.10 1.09 -1.39
CA CYS A 133 -5.48 0.87 -0.99
C CYS A 133 -6.49 1.66 -1.83
N VAL A 134 -6.00 2.63 -2.61
CA VAL A 134 -6.76 3.23 -3.71
C VAL A 134 -6.96 2.18 -4.78
N VAL A 135 -8.22 2.05 -5.21
CA VAL A 135 -8.62 1.18 -6.32
C VAL A 135 -9.17 2.03 -7.48
N ASN A 136 -9.43 1.41 -8.63
CA ASN A 136 -10.15 2.07 -9.72
C ASN A 136 -11.48 2.69 -9.22
N PRO A 137 -11.98 3.78 -9.85
CA PRO A 137 -13.27 4.36 -9.51
C PRO A 137 -14.36 3.30 -9.38
N ARG A 138 -15.01 3.25 -8.21
CA ARG A 138 -16.09 2.31 -7.95
C ARG A 138 -17.40 2.97 -8.35
N LEU A 139 -18.00 2.49 -9.43
CA LEU A 139 -19.26 2.99 -9.95
C LEU A 139 -20.36 1.95 -9.79
N GLU A 140 -21.53 2.42 -9.41
CA GLU A 140 -22.81 1.75 -9.60
C GLU A 140 -23.45 2.35 -10.86
N THR A 141 -23.83 1.51 -11.83
CA THR A 141 -24.28 1.94 -13.17
C THR A 141 -25.54 1.18 -13.58
N SER A 142 -26.57 1.92 -13.97
CA SER A 142 -27.83 1.37 -14.47
C SER A 142 -28.24 2.05 -15.77
N VAL A 143 -29.01 1.33 -16.57
CA VAL A 143 -29.70 1.83 -17.76
C VAL A 143 -31.16 1.37 -17.69
N THR A 144 -32.04 2.11 -18.33
CA THR A 144 -33.47 1.80 -18.40
C THR A 144 -33.91 1.84 -19.86
N ASP A 145 -34.53 0.74 -20.28
CA ASP A 145 -35.34 0.59 -21.49
C ASP A 145 -36.79 0.37 -21.00
N THR A 146 -37.66 1.34 -21.28
CA THR A 146 -39.01 1.44 -20.69
C THR A 146 -40.07 0.78 -21.58
N ASP A 147 -39.90 0.92 -22.89
CA ASP A 147 -40.76 0.44 -23.96
C ASP A 147 -40.28 -0.88 -24.59
N ARG A 148 -39.07 -1.35 -24.25
CA ARG A 148 -38.46 -2.64 -24.61
C ARG A 148 -38.16 -2.76 -26.09
N ASP A 149 -37.78 -1.67 -26.73
CA ASP A 149 -37.39 -1.65 -28.16
C ASP A 149 -35.91 -2.08 -28.37
N GLY A 150 -35.12 -2.15 -27.29
CA GLY A 150 -33.68 -2.40 -27.35
C GLY A 150 -32.81 -1.14 -27.27
N ARG A 151 -33.35 0.00 -26.84
CA ARG A 151 -32.65 1.28 -26.64
C ARG A 151 -32.77 1.79 -25.21
N ILE A 152 -31.87 2.71 -24.88
CA ILE A 152 -31.71 3.25 -23.54
C ILE A 152 -32.36 4.62 -23.48
N ASN A 153 -33.56 4.72 -22.92
CA ASN A 153 -34.20 6.02 -22.68
C ASN A 153 -33.59 6.75 -21.45
N SER A 154 -32.90 6.05 -20.54
CA SER A 154 -32.06 6.73 -19.52
C SER A 154 -30.89 5.89 -18.99
N ALA A 155 -29.82 6.57 -18.59
CA ALA A 155 -28.63 5.98 -17.96
C ALA A 155 -28.27 6.74 -16.67
N THR A 156 -27.98 6.02 -15.59
CA THR A 156 -27.62 6.59 -14.29
C THR A 156 -26.27 6.05 -13.82
N VAL A 157 -25.46 6.94 -13.25
CA VAL A 157 -24.19 6.60 -12.60
C VAL A 157 -24.12 7.16 -11.21
N ARG A 158 -23.62 6.35 -10.28
CA ARG A 158 -23.40 6.71 -8.88
C ARG A 158 -21.98 6.37 -8.45
N ASN A 159 -21.32 7.29 -7.77
CA ASN A 159 -20.02 7.06 -7.15
C ASN A 159 -20.20 6.29 -5.83
N VAL A 160 -19.71 5.05 -5.77
CA VAL A 160 -19.71 4.21 -4.56
C VAL A 160 -18.30 3.98 -4.01
N GLY A 161 -17.33 4.79 -4.45
CA GLY A 161 -15.97 4.86 -3.91
C GLY A 161 -15.81 5.94 -2.84
N ALA A 162 -14.65 5.96 -2.18
CA ALA A 162 -14.36 6.86 -1.06
C ALA A 162 -13.88 8.27 -1.49
N HIS A 163 -13.53 8.45 -2.76
CA HIS A 163 -13.00 9.69 -3.30
C HIS A 163 -13.95 10.32 -4.33
N PRO A 164 -13.92 11.66 -4.52
CA PRO A 164 -14.56 12.29 -5.66
C PRO A 164 -14.02 11.73 -6.98
N VAL A 165 -14.92 11.54 -7.95
CA VAL A 165 -14.58 11.06 -9.31
C VAL A 165 -15.13 12.02 -10.35
N ASP A 166 -14.41 12.19 -11.45
CA ASP A 166 -14.93 12.83 -12.65
C ASP A 166 -15.57 11.74 -13.51
N ALA A 167 -16.90 11.62 -13.46
CA ALA A 167 -17.68 10.59 -14.12
C ALA A 167 -18.30 11.13 -15.42
N ARG A 168 -18.40 10.28 -16.44
CA ARG A 168 -18.99 10.59 -17.75
C ARG A 168 -19.87 9.43 -18.21
N ILE A 169 -21.04 9.77 -18.74
CA ILE A 169 -21.88 8.89 -19.54
C ILE A 169 -21.72 9.30 -21.01
N SER A 170 -21.57 8.32 -21.91
CA SER A 170 -21.57 8.51 -23.36
C SER A 170 -22.55 7.53 -23.99
N GLY A 171 -23.45 8.02 -24.85
CA GLY A 171 -24.54 7.27 -25.46
C GLY A 171 -25.81 8.11 -25.46
N PRO A 172 -26.72 7.94 -24.47
CA PRO A 172 -28.00 8.64 -24.38
C PRO A 172 -27.82 10.15 -24.55
N ALA A 173 -28.43 10.71 -25.60
CA ALA A 173 -28.36 12.12 -25.99
C ALA A 173 -26.94 12.74 -26.09
N GLY A 174 -25.88 11.94 -26.31
CA GLY A 174 -24.51 12.41 -26.51
C GLY A 174 -23.55 12.02 -25.37
N SER A 175 -22.84 13.00 -24.78
CA SER A 175 -21.91 12.73 -23.67
C SER A 175 -21.93 13.82 -22.61
N THR A 176 -22.28 13.42 -21.39
CA THR A 176 -22.38 14.29 -20.21
C THR A 176 -21.34 13.87 -19.18
N ALA A 177 -20.63 14.84 -18.60
CA ALA A 177 -19.63 14.60 -17.56
C ALA A 177 -19.93 15.45 -16.32
N GLN A 178 -19.78 14.87 -15.14
CA GLN A 178 -20.00 15.53 -13.86
C GLN A 178 -19.02 15.01 -12.80
N ARG A 179 -18.53 15.91 -11.95
CA ARG A 179 -17.75 15.56 -10.76
C ARG A 179 -18.69 15.07 -9.66
N LEU A 180 -18.51 13.84 -9.20
CA LEU A 180 -19.34 13.18 -8.19
C LEU A 180 -18.57 12.98 -6.90
N ALA A 181 -19.05 13.61 -5.82
CA ALA A 181 -18.64 13.26 -4.46
C ALA A 181 -19.03 11.80 -4.12
N PRO A 182 -18.41 11.18 -3.09
CA PRO A 182 -18.84 9.87 -2.59
C PRO A 182 -20.35 9.82 -2.33
N GLY A 183 -21.01 8.77 -2.84
CA GLY A 183 -22.46 8.56 -2.73
C GLY A 183 -23.32 9.34 -3.73
N ALA A 184 -22.78 10.37 -4.39
CA ALA A 184 -23.50 11.19 -5.36
C ALA A 184 -23.73 10.48 -6.71
N SER A 185 -24.77 10.89 -7.42
CA SER A 185 -25.18 10.32 -8.71
C SER A 185 -25.72 11.37 -9.67
N PHE A 186 -25.74 11.05 -10.96
CA PHE A 186 -26.51 11.77 -11.97
C PHE A 186 -27.09 10.82 -13.01
N THR A 187 -28.14 11.31 -13.69
CA THR A 187 -28.87 10.58 -14.73
C THR A 187 -28.86 11.41 -16.02
N VAL A 188 -28.71 10.73 -17.15
CA VAL A 188 -28.86 11.29 -18.49
C VAL A 188 -30.03 10.58 -19.16
N THR A 189 -30.95 11.34 -19.75
CA THR A 189 -32.10 10.83 -20.51
C THR A 189 -31.82 10.93 -22.02
N ASP A 190 -32.33 9.99 -22.80
CA ASP A 190 -32.35 10.04 -24.27
C ASP A 190 -33.79 10.22 -24.76
N PRO A 191 -34.32 11.46 -24.81
CA PRO A 191 -35.69 11.70 -25.29
C PRO A 191 -35.84 11.46 -26.81
N ALA A 192 -34.72 11.32 -27.54
CA ALA A 192 -34.74 10.93 -28.95
C ALA A 192 -34.76 9.41 -29.13
N ASP A 193 -34.48 8.66 -28.07
CA ASP A 193 -34.46 7.20 -28.01
C ASP A 193 -33.64 6.58 -29.16
N LEU A 194 -32.34 6.90 -29.19
CA LEU A 194 -31.43 6.50 -30.28
C LEU A 194 -30.29 5.59 -29.81
N SER A 195 -30.16 5.35 -28.50
CA SER A 195 -28.93 4.82 -27.90
C SER A 195 -29.01 3.33 -27.55
N PRO A 196 -28.45 2.40 -28.36
CA PRO A 196 -28.43 0.96 -28.06
C PRO A 196 -27.32 0.56 -27.06
N VAL A 197 -26.59 1.54 -26.52
CA VAL A 197 -25.44 1.34 -25.64
C VAL A 197 -25.15 2.61 -24.83
N ALA A 198 -24.77 2.44 -23.57
CA ALA A 198 -24.21 3.50 -22.74
C ALA A 198 -22.83 3.07 -22.23
N VAL A 199 -21.84 3.96 -22.38
CA VAL A 199 -20.49 3.80 -21.85
C VAL A 199 -20.30 4.75 -20.68
N PHE A 200 -20.04 4.16 -19.52
CA PHE A 200 -19.76 4.84 -18.26
C PHE A 200 -18.26 4.86 -18.05
N THR A 201 -17.66 6.03 -18.04
CA THR A 201 -16.24 6.20 -17.69
C THR A 201 -16.14 7.01 -16.41
N ALA A 202 -15.15 6.72 -15.56
CA ALA A 202 -14.78 7.64 -14.49
C ALA A 202 -13.28 7.68 -14.27
N TYR A 203 -12.83 8.83 -13.78
CA TYR A 203 -11.45 9.16 -13.49
C TYR A 203 -11.32 9.73 -12.08
N LYS A 204 -10.20 9.45 -11.41
CA LYS A 204 -9.77 10.17 -10.20
C LYS A 204 -8.25 10.23 -10.13
N VAL A 205 -7.72 11.19 -9.38
CA VAL A 205 -6.31 11.23 -8.97
C VAL A 205 -6.26 11.13 -7.46
N VAL A 206 -5.41 10.24 -6.94
CA VAL A 206 -5.11 10.14 -5.49
C VAL A 206 -3.61 10.09 -5.34
N ASP A 207 -3.05 10.94 -4.47
CA ASP A 207 -1.60 11.06 -4.22
C ASP A 207 -0.77 11.18 -5.53
N GLY A 208 -1.29 11.92 -6.51
CA GLY A 208 -0.66 12.11 -7.84
C GLY A 208 -0.81 10.94 -8.81
N THR A 209 -1.36 9.80 -8.38
CA THR A 209 -1.58 8.62 -9.22
C THR A 209 -2.97 8.67 -9.86
N PRO A 210 -3.09 8.56 -11.20
CA PRO A 210 -4.38 8.51 -11.89
C PRO A 210 -4.99 7.11 -11.85
N TYR A 211 -6.31 7.04 -11.69
CA TYR A 211 -7.10 5.81 -11.73
C TYR A 211 -8.30 5.97 -12.65
N PHE A 212 -8.62 4.93 -13.41
CA PHE A 212 -9.66 4.95 -14.44
C PHE A 212 -10.54 3.71 -14.37
N THR A 213 -11.81 3.85 -14.75
CA THR A 213 -12.72 2.72 -15.00
C THR A 213 -13.57 2.99 -16.24
N SER A 214 -13.95 1.93 -16.94
CA SER A 214 -14.91 1.97 -18.05
C SER A 214 -15.86 0.78 -17.94
N VAL A 215 -17.16 1.03 -18.00
CA VAL A 215 -18.22 0.03 -17.98
C VAL A 215 -19.16 0.29 -19.13
N THR A 216 -19.45 -0.72 -19.94
CA THR A 216 -20.43 -0.64 -21.02
C THR A 216 -21.71 -1.34 -20.59
N LYS A 217 -22.86 -0.72 -20.84
CA LYS A 217 -24.19 -1.30 -20.64
C LYS A 217 -25.02 -1.26 -21.91
N ARG A 218 -25.92 -2.22 -22.01
CA ARG A 218 -27.05 -2.31 -22.94
C ARG A 218 -28.31 -2.50 -22.08
N PRO A 219 -29.52 -2.29 -22.65
CA PRO A 219 -30.79 -2.67 -22.01
C PRO A 219 -30.75 -4.06 -21.35
#